data_AF-A0A9D9QPH0-F1
#
_entry.id   AF-A0A9D9QPH0-F1
#
_cell.length_a   1.000
_cell.length_b   1.000
_cell.length_c   1.000
_cell.angle_alpha   90.00
_cell.angle_beta   90.00
_cell.angle_gamma   90.00
#
_symmetry.space_group_name_H-M   'P 1'
#
loop_
_entity.id
_entity.type
_entity.pdbx_description
1 polymer ?
#
loop_
_entity_poly.entity_id
_entity_poly.type
_entity_poly.pdbx_seq_one_letter_code
_entity_poly.pdbx_strand_id
1 'polypeptide(L)'
;MAAESGKSKGQFYTPAEVSRIMTQIIGIHEAVTTNDTTVYDPTCGSGSPLLKVGDEAKAKVTLYGQEKDAATSGLARMNMILHNNPTAEIKQGNTLANPRFTGDDGQLKTFDFVVANPPFSDMRWSTGLDALNDPHERFKHYGTPPAKQGDYAYLLHIIRSLKSAGKGACIVVIDKENAHTRKGIFMIDASAGFMKDGPKNRLRDCDIHQIVDVFNRRDDSNPKYARMVSIEEIEKNDFNLNIPRYIDSQQAEDIQDIEGHLKGGIPRRDVDALQAYWTVCPQVRQALFKASRPGYLDLAVAKQAIKPTLYEHPEFVTFIDGMNALFADWRERTTQTLKGLQTNCHPKTEAHH
;
A
#
# COMPACT_ATOMS: atom_id res chain seq x y z
N MET A 1 8.19 26.37 -1.78
CA MET A 1 7.85 27.21 -0.61
C MET A 1 6.65 26.58 0.11
N ALA A 2 6.88 25.72 1.10
CA ALA A 2 5.82 25.06 1.90
C ALA A 2 6.37 24.56 3.25
N ALA A 3 7.22 25.38 3.89
CA ALA A 3 7.95 24.95 5.09
C ALA A 3 7.27 25.35 6.41
N GLU A 4 6.38 26.34 6.45
CA GLU A 4 6.00 27.01 7.70
C GLU A 4 4.49 27.07 7.97
N SER A 5 3.87 25.95 8.31
CA SER A 5 2.66 25.99 9.14
C SER A 5 2.64 24.80 10.09
N GLY A 6 2.59 25.09 11.39
CA GLY A 6 2.71 24.13 12.50
C GLY A 6 1.50 23.20 12.71
N LYS A 7 0.79 22.81 11.64
CA LYS A 7 -0.15 21.68 11.65
C LYS A 7 0.60 20.44 11.14
N SER A 8 0.33 19.24 11.68
CA SER A 8 1.03 18.04 11.20
C SER A 8 0.81 17.91 9.69
N LYS A 9 1.91 17.97 8.92
CA LYS A 9 1.92 18.09 7.44
C LYS A 9 1.18 16.94 6.72
N GLY A 10 0.85 15.86 7.43
CA GLY A 10 0.14 14.69 6.90
C GLY A 10 -1.34 14.92 6.57
N GLN A 11 -1.97 16.01 7.03
CA GLN A 11 -3.39 16.30 6.74
C GLN A 11 -3.65 16.93 5.35
N PHE A 12 -2.63 17.42 4.64
CA PHE A 12 -2.81 18.20 3.40
C PHE A 12 -2.19 17.55 2.16
N TYR A 13 -1.34 16.54 2.35
CA TYR A 13 -0.54 15.96 1.28
C TYR A 13 -0.32 14.47 1.49
N THR A 14 -0.85 13.66 0.57
CA THR A 14 -0.52 12.25 0.44
C THR A 14 0.86 12.13 -0.21
N PRO A 15 1.85 11.46 0.43
CA PRO A 15 3.16 11.23 -0.18
C PRO A 15 3.04 10.55 -1.54
N ALA A 16 3.91 10.92 -2.48
CA ALA A 16 3.86 10.45 -3.86
C ALA A 16 3.93 8.92 -3.97
N GLU A 17 4.69 8.29 -3.08
CA GLU A 17 4.85 6.84 -2.98
C GLU A 17 3.55 6.15 -2.55
N VAL A 18 2.81 6.74 -1.61
CA VAL A 18 1.48 6.23 -1.18
C VAL A 18 0.48 6.39 -2.32
N SER A 19 0.50 7.51 -3.04
CA SER A 19 -0.34 7.69 -4.24
C SER A 19 -0.01 6.67 -5.33
N ARG A 20 1.25 6.30 -5.52
CA ARG A 20 1.66 5.26 -6.48
C ARG A 20 1.13 3.88 -6.08
N ILE A 21 1.23 3.50 -4.80
CA ILE A 21 0.64 2.25 -4.29
C ILE A 21 -0.87 2.21 -4.54
N MET A 22 -1.60 3.27 -4.15
CA MET A 22 -3.05 3.31 -4.36
C MET A 22 -3.44 3.19 -5.84
N THR A 23 -2.67 3.81 -6.74
CA THR A 23 -2.95 3.77 -8.18
C THR A 23 -2.64 2.42 -8.81
N GLN A 24 -1.57 1.75 -8.35
CA GLN A 24 -1.28 0.39 -8.79
C GLN A 24 -2.34 -0.60 -8.30
N ILE A 25 -2.76 -0.49 -7.04
CA ILE A 25 -3.77 -1.37 -6.46
C ILE A 25 -5.16 -1.16 -7.07
N ILE A 26 -5.56 0.09 -7.34
CA ILE A 26 -6.88 0.33 -7.95
C ILE A 26 -6.98 -0.23 -9.37
N GLY A 27 -5.84 -0.52 -10.01
CA GLY A 27 -5.76 -1.23 -11.29
C GLY A 27 -6.18 -0.40 -12.50
N ILE A 28 -6.12 0.93 -12.42
CA ILE A 28 -6.54 1.79 -13.54
C ILE A 28 -5.66 1.62 -14.79
N HIS A 29 -4.39 1.22 -14.60
CA HIS A 29 -3.44 0.93 -15.67
C HIS A 29 -3.78 -0.34 -16.45
N GLU A 30 -4.58 -1.25 -15.89
CA GLU A 30 -5.07 -2.44 -16.61
C GLU A 30 -6.44 -2.19 -17.25
N ALA A 31 -7.22 -1.26 -16.69
CA ALA A 31 -8.56 -0.94 -17.16
C ALA A 31 -8.59 -0.32 -18.56
N VAL A 32 -9.69 -0.55 -19.28
CA VAL A 32 -10.01 0.19 -20.50
C VAL A 32 -10.58 1.54 -20.06
N THR A 33 -9.79 2.60 -20.20
CA THR A 33 -10.21 3.95 -19.82
C THR A 33 -10.63 4.78 -21.04
N THR A 34 -11.59 5.67 -20.83
CA THR A 34 -12.10 6.62 -21.83
C THR A 34 -12.34 7.97 -21.15
N ASN A 35 -12.72 8.99 -21.93
CA ASN A 35 -13.13 10.30 -21.37
C ASN A 35 -14.34 10.19 -20.42
N ASP A 36 -15.17 9.15 -20.59
CA ASP A 36 -16.33 8.89 -19.74
C ASP A 36 -15.96 8.13 -18.45
N THR A 37 -14.72 7.66 -18.33
CA THR A 37 -14.22 7.05 -17.09
C THR A 37 -14.06 8.13 -16.04
N THR A 38 -14.67 7.91 -14.88
CA THR A 38 -14.77 8.90 -13.81
C THR A 38 -13.98 8.48 -12.57
N VAL A 39 -13.17 9.39 -12.05
CA VAL A 39 -12.34 9.19 -10.84
C VAL A 39 -12.72 10.22 -9.79
N TYR A 40 -12.95 9.78 -8.56
CA TYR A 40 -13.37 10.66 -7.46
C TYR A 40 -12.47 10.56 -6.24
N ASP A 41 -12.19 11.69 -5.59
CA ASP A 41 -11.59 11.76 -4.27
C ASP A 41 -12.44 12.63 -3.34
N PRO A 42 -13.16 12.04 -2.36
CA PRO A 42 -14.01 12.76 -1.44
C PRO A 42 -13.25 13.65 -0.44
N THR A 43 -11.93 13.50 -0.32
CA THR A 43 -11.11 14.24 0.65
C THR A 43 -9.77 14.58 -0.01
N CYS A 44 -9.86 15.30 -1.13
CA CYS A 44 -8.76 15.32 -2.10
C CYS A 44 -7.52 16.07 -1.63
N GLY A 45 -7.61 16.89 -0.57
CA GLY A 45 -6.50 17.72 -0.13
C GLY A 45 -6.01 18.57 -1.29
N SER A 46 -4.70 18.49 -1.56
CA SER A 46 -4.04 19.16 -2.68
C SER A 46 -4.26 18.51 -4.07
N GLY A 47 -4.98 17.40 -4.16
CA GLY A 47 -5.31 16.71 -5.41
C GLY A 47 -4.24 15.74 -5.93
N SER A 48 -3.17 15.49 -5.18
CA SER A 48 -2.07 14.62 -5.62
C SER A 48 -2.51 13.19 -5.99
N PRO A 49 -3.37 12.49 -5.22
CA PRO A 49 -3.82 11.15 -5.59
C PRO A 49 -4.62 11.14 -6.91
N LEU A 50 -5.53 12.11 -7.10
CA LEU A 50 -6.30 12.25 -8.33
C LEU A 50 -5.41 12.47 -9.56
N LEU A 51 -4.41 13.35 -9.44
CA LEU A 51 -3.44 13.58 -10.53
C LEU A 51 -2.67 12.32 -10.86
N LYS A 52 -2.26 11.54 -9.85
CA LYS A 52 -1.51 10.31 -10.07
C LYS A 52 -2.36 9.26 -10.80
N VAL A 53 -3.63 9.13 -10.43
CA VAL A 53 -4.58 8.24 -11.11
C VAL A 53 -4.83 8.70 -12.55
N GLY A 54 -4.98 10.01 -12.77
CA GLY A 54 -5.12 10.59 -14.11
C GLY A 54 -3.89 10.34 -15.00
N ASP A 55 -2.69 10.46 -14.44
CA ASP A 55 -1.41 10.21 -15.13
C ASP A 55 -1.22 8.73 -15.52
N GLU A 56 -1.76 7.77 -14.75
CA GLU A 56 -1.63 6.33 -15.02
C GLU A 56 -2.73 5.76 -15.92
N ALA A 57 -3.79 6.51 -16.19
CA ALA A 57 -4.86 6.08 -17.10
C ALA A 57 -4.38 6.10 -18.56
N LYS A 58 -4.81 5.10 -19.36
CA LYS A 58 -4.44 4.98 -20.80
C LYS A 58 -5.06 6.04 -21.71
N ALA A 59 -6.09 6.72 -21.23
CA ALA A 59 -6.84 7.76 -21.89
C ALA A 59 -7.19 8.82 -20.85
N LYS A 60 -7.47 10.04 -21.31
CA LYS A 60 -7.88 11.13 -20.42
C LYS A 60 -9.16 10.74 -19.70
N VAL A 61 -9.17 10.86 -18.37
CA VAL A 61 -10.32 10.54 -17.50
C VAL A 61 -10.89 11.82 -16.91
N THR A 62 -12.12 11.75 -16.42
CA THR A 62 -12.76 12.89 -15.75
C THR A 62 -12.54 12.82 -14.24
N LEU A 63 -11.82 13.81 -13.68
CA LEU A 63 -11.41 13.87 -12.28
C LEU A 63 -12.39 14.71 -11.45
N TYR A 64 -12.79 14.19 -10.29
CA TYR A 64 -13.68 14.82 -9.34
C TYR A 64 -13.03 14.84 -7.96
N GLY A 65 -13.02 16.00 -7.30
CA GLY A 65 -12.43 16.14 -5.97
C GLY A 65 -13.27 17.00 -5.05
N GLN A 66 -13.37 16.61 -3.78
CA GLN A 66 -13.98 17.43 -2.74
C GLN A 66 -12.97 17.71 -1.61
N GLU A 67 -12.88 18.97 -1.19
CA GLU A 67 -12.02 19.38 -0.10
C GLU A 67 -12.75 20.33 0.85
N LYS A 68 -12.60 20.11 2.15
CA LYS A 68 -13.25 20.90 3.20
C LYS A 68 -12.63 22.29 3.32
N ASP A 69 -11.30 22.37 3.34
CA ASP A 69 -10.56 23.60 3.53
C ASP A 69 -10.53 24.46 2.25
N ALA A 70 -10.91 25.73 2.37
CA ALA A 70 -11.04 26.61 1.22
C ALA A 70 -9.69 26.86 0.52
N ALA A 71 -8.63 27.13 1.29
CA ALA A 71 -7.29 27.37 0.73
C ALA A 71 -6.75 26.13 0.02
N THR A 72 -6.91 24.96 0.63
CA THR A 72 -6.48 23.67 0.08
C THR A 72 -7.27 23.30 -1.17
N SER A 73 -8.59 23.55 -1.21
CA SER A 73 -9.40 23.35 -2.41
C SER A 73 -8.98 24.27 -3.57
N GLY A 74 -8.54 25.51 -3.26
CA GLY A 74 -7.95 26.42 -4.24
C GLY A 74 -6.62 25.90 -4.79
N LEU A 75 -5.76 25.37 -3.92
CA LEU A 75 -4.51 24.73 -4.30
C LEU A 75 -4.75 23.50 -5.20
N ALA A 76 -5.72 22.65 -4.87
CA ALA A 76 -6.07 21.51 -5.71
C ALA A 76 -6.52 21.93 -7.10
N ARG A 77 -7.38 22.96 -7.22
CA ARG A 77 -7.77 23.51 -8.53
C ARG A 77 -6.57 23.99 -9.36
N MET A 78 -5.66 24.73 -8.73
CA MET A 78 -4.44 25.19 -9.39
C MET A 78 -3.56 24.01 -9.81
N ASN A 79 -3.39 23.01 -8.95
CA ASN A 79 -2.61 21.81 -9.25
C ASN A 79 -3.17 21.05 -10.46
N MET A 80 -4.50 20.91 -10.56
CA MET A 80 -5.15 20.27 -11.71
C MET A 80 -4.83 20.98 -13.03
N ILE A 81 -4.93 22.31 -13.05
CA ILE A 81 -4.62 23.12 -14.24
C ILE A 81 -3.14 22.98 -14.63
N LEU A 82 -2.24 23.09 -13.65
CA LEU A 82 -0.78 23.01 -13.88
C LEU A 82 -0.33 21.64 -14.40
N HIS A 83 -1.10 20.59 -14.11
CA HIS A 83 -0.84 19.22 -14.58
C HIS A 83 -1.75 18.83 -15.76
N ASN A 84 -2.18 19.79 -16.58
CA ASN A 84 -2.94 19.56 -17.81
C ASN A 84 -4.29 18.84 -17.63
N ASN A 85 -4.90 18.99 -16.46
CA ASN A 85 -6.25 18.49 -16.13
C ASN A 85 -7.24 19.66 -15.87
N PRO A 86 -7.40 20.62 -16.80
CA PRO A 86 -8.22 21.82 -16.57
C PRO A 86 -9.72 21.53 -16.44
N THR A 87 -10.17 20.35 -16.88
CA THR A 87 -11.57 19.91 -16.80
C THR A 87 -11.90 19.22 -15.48
N ALA A 88 -10.93 19.07 -14.56
CA ALA A 88 -11.17 18.48 -13.26
C ALA A 88 -12.14 19.33 -12.42
N GLU A 89 -13.15 18.69 -11.83
CA GLU A 89 -14.11 19.35 -10.97
C GLU A 89 -13.68 19.23 -9.51
N ILE A 90 -13.14 20.32 -8.93
CA ILE A 90 -12.83 20.38 -7.50
C ILE A 90 -13.83 21.29 -6.80
N LYS A 91 -14.56 20.76 -5.81
CA LYS A 91 -15.59 21.48 -5.05
C LYS A 91 -15.18 21.65 -3.58
N GLN A 92 -15.51 22.80 -3.01
CA GLN A 92 -15.25 23.09 -1.61
C GLN A 92 -16.47 22.69 -0.75
N GLY A 93 -16.24 21.93 0.31
CA GLY A 93 -17.28 21.55 1.27
C GLY A 93 -16.89 20.33 2.11
N ASN A 94 -17.52 20.19 3.28
CA ASN A 94 -17.39 18.99 4.09
C ASN A 94 -18.13 17.83 3.41
N THR A 95 -17.42 16.75 3.06
CA THR A 95 -17.96 15.58 2.36
C THR A 95 -19.11 14.90 3.08
N LEU A 96 -19.04 14.79 4.40
CA LEU A 96 -20.06 14.10 5.17
C LEU A 96 -21.30 15.00 5.34
N ALA A 97 -21.11 16.25 5.74
CA ALA A 97 -22.21 17.19 6.02
C ALA A 97 -22.80 17.88 4.77
N ASN A 98 -22.03 18.02 3.70
CA ASN A 98 -22.41 18.72 2.48
C ASN A 98 -21.70 18.11 1.25
N PRO A 99 -22.08 16.88 0.85
CA PRO A 99 -21.52 16.24 -0.34
C PRO A 99 -21.87 17.06 -1.58
N ARG A 100 -20.87 17.37 -2.41
CA ARG A 100 -21.01 18.31 -3.54
C ARG A 100 -21.23 17.64 -4.90
N PHE A 101 -21.15 16.31 -4.93
CA PHE A 101 -21.35 15.50 -6.14
C PHE A 101 -22.56 14.60 -5.95
N THR A 102 -23.72 15.13 -6.33
CA THR A 102 -25.00 14.45 -6.31
C THR A 102 -25.54 14.29 -7.74
N GLY A 103 -26.36 13.28 -7.97
CA GLY A 103 -27.19 13.14 -9.17
C GLY A 103 -28.45 14.01 -9.09
N ASP A 104 -29.23 13.98 -10.17
CA ASP A 104 -30.48 14.74 -10.29
C ASP A 104 -31.58 14.23 -9.32
N ASP A 105 -31.45 13.00 -8.85
CA ASP A 105 -32.29 12.35 -7.85
C ASP A 105 -31.93 12.75 -6.40
N GLY A 106 -30.95 13.64 -6.22
CA GLY A 106 -30.44 14.05 -4.90
C GLY A 106 -29.56 12.99 -4.22
N GLN A 107 -29.33 11.83 -4.85
CA GLN A 107 -28.43 10.81 -4.34
C GLN A 107 -26.98 11.13 -4.71
N LEU A 108 -26.02 10.46 -4.08
CA LEU A 108 -24.61 10.64 -4.42
C LEU A 108 -24.35 10.21 -5.86
N LYS A 109 -23.59 11.03 -6.60
CA LYS A 109 -23.06 10.64 -7.90
C LYS A 109 -22.14 9.43 -7.70
N THR A 110 -22.19 8.49 -8.64
CA THR A 110 -21.35 7.29 -8.61
C THR A 110 -20.22 7.36 -9.62
N PHE A 111 -19.08 6.79 -9.25
CA PHE A 111 -17.83 6.85 -10.01
C PHE A 111 -17.26 5.46 -10.30
N ASP A 112 -16.45 5.36 -11.36
CA ASP A 112 -15.76 4.12 -11.74
C ASP A 112 -14.62 3.81 -10.78
N PHE A 113 -13.88 4.86 -10.42
CA PHE A 113 -12.75 4.79 -9.51
C PHE A 113 -12.90 5.79 -8.37
N VAL A 114 -12.59 5.38 -7.14
CA VAL A 114 -12.46 6.30 -6.01
C VAL A 114 -11.07 6.16 -5.41
N VAL A 115 -10.32 7.26 -5.29
CA VAL A 115 -9.04 7.28 -4.55
C VAL A 115 -9.19 8.23 -3.38
N ALA A 116 -8.83 7.83 -2.15
CA ALA A 116 -9.07 8.67 -0.99
C ALA A 116 -7.98 8.54 0.08
N ASN A 117 -7.69 9.65 0.74
CA ASN A 117 -6.93 9.66 2.00
C ASN A 117 -7.70 10.51 3.02
N PRO A 118 -8.78 9.96 3.62
CA PRO A 118 -9.63 10.71 4.53
C PRO A 118 -8.89 11.06 5.83
N PRO A 119 -9.34 12.09 6.55
CA PRO A 119 -8.78 12.41 7.85
C PRO A 119 -9.06 11.28 8.84
N PHE A 120 -8.02 10.56 9.25
CA PHE A 120 -8.16 9.44 10.18
C PHE A 120 -8.63 9.87 11.56
N SER A 121 -9.49 9.05 12.15
CA SER A 121 -9.99 9.21 13.52
C SER A 121 -10.66 10.56 13.77
N ASP A 122 -11.40 11.08 12.78
CA ASP A 122 -12.22 12.28 12.96
C ASP A 122 -13.32 12.02 14.01
N MET A 123 -13.05 12.42 15.25
CA MET A 123 -13.98 12.27 16.37
C MET A 123 -15.20 13.18 16.29
N ARG A 124 -15.26 14.10 15.30
CA ARG A 124 -16.33 15.09 15.11
C ARG A 124 -17.00 14.95 13.74
N TRP A 125 -16.90 13.76 13.13
CA TRP A 125 -17.39 13.49 11.77
C TRP A 125 -18.89 13.76 11.59
N SER A 126 -19.70 13.55 12.62
CA SER A 126 -21.16 13.77 12.60
C SER A 126 -21.56 15.26 12.71
N THR A 127 -20.61 16.17 12.89
CA THR A 127 -20.90 17.60 13.00
C THR A 127 -21.50 18.11 11.69
N GLY A 128 -22.77 18.54 11.74
CA GLY A 128 -23.50 19.02 10.57
C GLY A 128 -24.14 17.92 9.73
N LEU A 129 -24.22 16.69 10.25
CA LEU A 129 -24.85 15.54 9.61
C LEU A 129 -25.80 14.84 10.59
N ASP A 130 -27.08 14.72 10.23
CA ASP A 130 -28.00 13.81 10.89
C ASP A 130 -27.80 12.40 10.32
N ALA A 131 -27.03 11.57 11.03
CA ALA A 131 -26.71 10.23 10.56
C ALA A 131 -27.88 9.25 10.63
N LEU A 132 -28.90 9.53 11.46
CA LEU A 132 -30.10 8.69 11.54
C LEU A 132 -31.03 8.95 10.34
N ASN A 133 -31.07 10.19 9.86
CA ASN A 133 -31.88 10.61 8.73
C ASN A 133 -31.02 11.08 7.55
N ASP A 134 -29.99 10.30 7.20
CA ASP A 134 -29.08 10.67 6.11
C ASP A 134 -29.79 10.60 4.74
N PRO A 135 -29.98 11.74 4.03
CA PRO A 135 -30.72 11.77 2.76
C PRO A 135 -30.06 10.98 1.63
N HIS A 136 -28.76 10.68 1.78
CA HIS A 136 -27.97 9.92 0.82
C HIS A 136 -27.95 8.42 1.09
N GLU A 137 -28.65 7.99 2.15
CA GLU A 137 -28.77 6.59 2.57
C GLU A 137 -27.42 5.88 2.80
N ARG A 138 -26.36 6.62 3.17
CA ARG A 138 -25.02 6.05 3.38
C ARG A 138 -25.00 5.04 4.51
N PHE A 139 -25.83 5.26 5.53
CA PHE A 139 -25.88 4.45 6.76
C PHE A 139 -27.07 3.48 6.80
N LYS A 140 -28.02 3.57 5.85
CA LYS A 140 -29.31 2.85 5.91
C LYS A 140 -29.16 1.33 5.98
N HIS A 141 -28.18 0.77 5.27
CA HIS A 141 -27.96 -0.68 5.19
C HIS A 141 -26.95 -1.22 6.20
N TYR A 142 -26.07 -0.37 6.72
CA TYR A 142 -24.93 -0.78 7.55
C TYR A 142 -25.01 -0.29 9.00
N GLY A 143 -25.99 0.57 9.29
CA GLY A 143 -26.10 1.27 10.58
C GLY A 143 -25.22 2.51 10.65
N THR A 144 -25.48 3.31 11.68
CA THR A 144 -24.73 4.54 11.96
C THR A 144 -23.38 4.20 12.59
N PRO A 145 -22.26 4.69 12.04
CA PRO A 145 -20.95 4.51 12.65
C PRO A 145 -20.85 5.02 14.09
N PRO A 146 -19.94 4.48 14.93
CA PRO A 146 -19.71 5.03 16.26
C PRO A 146 -19.31 6.51 16.24
N ALA A 147 -19.80 7.28 17.21
CA ALA A 147 -19.63 8.74 17.23
C ALA A 147 -18.16 9.21 17.19
N LYS A 148 -17.22 8.40 17.70
CA LYS A 148 -15.78 8.72 17.73
C LYS A 148 -14.97 8.05 16.60
N GLN A 149 -15.63 7.34 15.68
CA GLN A 149 -14.98 6.56 14.61
C GLN A 149 -15.44 7.06 13.24
N GLY A 150 -14.94 8.23 12.84
CA GLY A 150 -15.31 8.87 11.57
C GLY A 150 -14.82 8.15 10.32
N ASP A 151 -13.83 7.27 10.46
CA ASP A 151 -13.26 6.49 9.36
C ASP A 151 -14.35 5.70 8.61
N TYR A 152 -15.25 5.06 9.35
CA TYR A 152 -16.39 4.33 8.79
C TYR A 152 -17.37 5.23 8.03
N ALA A 153 -17.58 6.46 8.47
CA ALA A 153 -18.47 7.38 7.77
C ALA A 153 -17.91 7.75 6.39
N TYR A 154 -16.59 7.99 6.29
CA TYR A 154 -15.92 8.21 5.01
C TYR A 154 -15.91 6.94 4.14
N LEU A 155 -15.69 5.75 4.71
CA LEU A 155 -15.77 4.48 3.97
C LEU A 155 -17.17 4.23 3.40
N LEU A 156 -18.22 4.45 4.18
CA LEU A 156 -19.61 4.30 3.71
C LEU A 156 -19.96 5.33 2.64
N HIS A 157 -19.45 6.56 2.76
CA HIS A 157 -19.55 7.57 1.69
C HIS A 157 -18.87 7.10 0.40
N ILE A 158 -17.67 6.53 0.47
CA ILE A 158 -16.95 5.97 -0.68
C ILE A 158 -17.74 4.82 -1.31
N ILE A 159 -18.21 3.85 -0.51
CA ILE A 159 -19.00 2.70 -0.99
C ILE A 159 -20.28 3.15 -1.70
N ARG A 160 -20.96 4.17 -1.17
CA ARG A 160 -22.17 4.74 -1.76
C ARG A 160 -21.87 5.51 -3.05
N SER A 161 -20.68 6.10 -3.16
CA SER A 161 -20.18 6.82 -4.34
C SER A 161 -19.54 5.92 -5.40
N LEU A 162 -19.45 4.60 -5.18
CA LEU A 162 -18.92 3.64 -6.18
C LEU A 162 -20.06 3.04 -7.03
N LYS A 163 -19.84 2.98 -8.35
CA LYS A 163 -20.67 2.18 -9.27
C LYS A 163 -20.64 0.70 -8.86
N SER A 164 -21.57 -0.12 -9.36
CA SER A 164 -21.69 -1.54 -9.01
C SER A 164 -20.40 -2.35 -9.25
N ALA A 165 -19.70 -2.07 -10.36
CA ALA A 165 -18.40 -2.64 -10.70
C ALA A 165 -17.23 -1.66 -10.46
N GLY A 166 -17.45 -0.61 -9.66
CA GLY A 166 -16.43 0.40 -9.37
C GLY A 166 -15.38 -0.11 -8.38
N LYS A 167 -14.15 0.39 -8.51
CA LYS A 167 -13.02 0.05 -7.62
C LYS A 167 -12.61 1.27 -6.79
N GLY A 168 -12.32 1.06 -5.51
CA GLY A 168 -11.88 2.11 -4.60
C GLY A 168 -10.52 1.79 -3.98
N ALA A 169 -9.61 2.77 -3.96
CA ALA A 169 -8.38 2.72 -3.17
C ALA A 169 -8.38 3.90 -2.18
N CYS A 170 -8.80 3.63 -0.95
CA CYS A 170 -8.35 4.43 0.17
C CYS A 170 -7.00 3.86 0.64
N ILE A 171 -6.35 4.42 1.65
CA ILE A 171 -5.36 3.65 2.45
C ILE A 171 -5.96 2.31 2.93
N VAL A 172 -7.29 2.16 2.86
CA VAL A 172 -8.02 0.89 2.78
C VAL A 172 -8.47 0.61 1.34
N VAL A 173 -8.14 -0.55 0.78
CA VAL A 173 -8.60 -0.93 -0.58
C VAL A 173 -10.01 -1.52 -0.50
N ILE A 174 -10.93 -0.98 -1.28
CA ILE A 174 -12.34 -1.38 -1.32
C ILE A 174 -12.70 -1.84 -2.72
N ASP A 175 -13.11 -3.10 -2.81
CA ASP A 175 -13.66 -3.66 -4.04
C ASP A 175 -15.10 -4.12 -3.77
N LYS A 176 -16.04 -3.56 -4.52
CA LYS A 176 -17.49 -3.81 -4.34
C LYS A 176 -17.93 -5.10 -5.04
N GLU A 177 -17.14 -5.60 -5.97
CA GLU A 177 -17.47 -6.81 -6.72
C GLU A 177 -17.47 -8.03 -5.79
N ASN A 178 -18.57 -8.80 -5.80
CA ASN A 178 -18.74 -9.98 -4.94
C ASN A 178 -18.51 -9.73 -3.44
N ALA A 179 -18.73 -8.49 -2.96
CA ALA A 179 -18.50 -8.15 -1.55
C ALA A 179 -19.31 -9.02 -0.57
N HIS A 180 -20.52 -9.44 -0.97
CA HIS A 180 -21.43 -10.26 -0.18
C HIS A 180 -20.93 -11.70 0.06
N THR A 181 -19.97 -12.21 -0.71
CA THR A 181 -19.41 -13.57 -0.53
C THR A 181 -18.08 -13.59 0.21
N ARG A 182 -17.54 -12.42 0.60
CA ARG A 182 -16.22 -12.33 1.22
C ARG A 182 -16.28 -12.72 2.69
N LYS A 183 -15.30 -13.51 3.12
CA LYS A 183 -15.21 -14.05 4.49
C LYS A 183 -14.25 -13.28 5.41
N GLY A 184 -13.64 -12.21 4.91
CA GLY A 184 -12.59 -11.50 5.66
C GLY A 184 -11.97 -10.33 4.91
N ILE A 185 -11.00 -9.68 5.57
CA ILE A 185 -10.20 -8.57 5.07
C ILE A 185 -8.74 -9.03 4.98
N PHE A 186 -8.10 -8.82 3.83
CA PHE A 186 -6.67 -9.05 3.68
C PHE A 186 -5.91 -7.84 4.23
N MET A 187 -5.12 -8.05 5.29
CA MET A 187 -4.36 -6.99 5.95
C MET A 187 -2.87 -7.12 5.64
N ILE A 188 -2.19 -6.00 5.46
CA ILE A 188 -0.74 -5.91 5.21
C ILE A 188 -0.14 -4.87 6.16
N ASP A 189 0.88 -5.26 6.92
CA ASP A 189 1.72 -4.39 7.74
C ASP A 189 3.03 -4.07 7.01
N ALA A 190 3.07 -2.92 6.33
CA ALA A 190 4.27 -2.43 5.63
C ALA A 190 5.13 -1.47 6.49
N SER A 191 4.94 -1.44 7.81
CA SER A 191 5.60 -0.45 8.69
C SER A 191 7.12 -0.54 8.73
N ALA A 192 7.71 -1.70 8.44
CA ALA A 192 9.17 -1.92 8.46
C ALA A 192 9.86 -1.69 7.10
N GLY A 193 9.10 -1.62 5.99
CA GLY A 193 9.64 -1.56 4.63
C GLY A 193 9.85 -0.13 4.14
N PHE A 194 10.90 0.54 4.60
CA PHE A 194 11.23 1.90 4.14
C PHE A 194 12.72 2.23 4.28
N MET A 195 13.16 3.26 3.55
CA MET A 195 14.45 3.91 3.74
C MET A 195 14.28 5.20 4.53
N LYS A 196 15.13 5.45 5.53
CA LYS A 196 15.19 6.75 6.20
C LYS A 196 15.77 7.79 5.24
N ASP A 197 15.06 8.91 5.07
CA ASP A 197 15.43 10.04 4.23
C ASP A 197 15.29 11.35 5.04
N GLY A 198 16.35 11.65 5.81
CA GLY A 198 16.36 12.76 6.76
C GLY A 198 15.26 12.63 7.82
N PRO A 199 14.37 13.63 8.00
CA PRO A 199 13.27 13.58 8.97
C PRO A 199 12.06 12.77 8.46
N LYS A 200 12.11 12.19 7.26
CA LYS A 200 11.02 11.45 6.65
C LYS A 200 11.43 10.01 6.35
N ASN A 201 10.43 9.17 6.18
CA ASN A 201 10.58 7.83 5.64
C ASN A 201 10.18 7.85 4.16
N ARG A 202 10.95 7.15 3.32
CA ARG A 202 10.70 7.02 1.89
C ARG A 202 10.54 5.54 1.54
N LEU A 203 9.48 5.21 0.81
CA LEU A 203 9.29 3.88 0.24
C LEU A 203 10.14 3.78 -1.03
N ARG A 204 10.94 2.73 -1.14
CA ARG A 204 11.71 2.41 -2.36
C ARG A 204 10.80 1.69 -3.35
N ASP A 205 11.22 1.61 -4.61
CA ASP A 205 10.48 0.85 -5.62
C ASP A 205 10.30 -0.62 -5.22
N CYS A 206 11.32 -1.24 -4.61
CA CYS A 206 11.22 -2.61 -4.10
C CYS A 206 10.16 -2.75 -2.99
N ASP A 207 10.02 -1.75 -2.12
CA ASP A 207 9.04 -1.78 -1.03
C ASP A 207 7.60 -1.67 -1.60
N ILE A 208 7.41 -0.80 -2.60
CA ILE A 208 6.15 -0.64 -3.33
C ILE A 208 5.79 -1.95 -4.06
N HIS A 209 6.74 -2.53 -4.79
CA HIS A 209 6.54 -3.79 -5.51
C HIS A 209 6.18 -4.93 -4.57
N GLN A 210 6.83 -5.05 -3.40
CA GLN A 210 6.48 -6.07 -2.41
C GLN A 210 5.04 -5.91 -1.92
N ILE A 211 4.61 -4.69 -1.56
CA ILE A 211 3.23 -4.43 -1.10
C ILE A 211 2.22 -4.82 -2.19
N VAL A 212 2.49 -4.41 -3.43
CA VAL A 212 1.60 -4.66 -4.57
C VAL A 212 1.54 -6.14 -4.94
N ASP A 213 2.68 -6.83 -4.97
CA ASP A 213 2.73 -8.27 -5.24
C ASP A 213 1.99 -9.08 -4.16
N VAL A 214 2.23 -8.76 -2.88
CA VAL A 214 1.55 -9.42 -1.76
C VAL A 214 0.04 -9.16 -1.82
N PHE A 215 -0.38 -7.93 -2.13
CA PHE A 215 -1.79 -7.60 -2.31
C PHE A 215 -2.43 -8.35 -3.48
N ASN A 216 -1.82 -8.31 -4.67
CA ASN A 216 -2.36 -8.91 -5.88
C ASN A 216 -2.44 -10.44 -5.80
N ARG A 217 -1.43 -11.07 -5.20
CA ARG A 217 -1.39 -12.53 -5.01
C ARG A 217 -2.17 -12.99 -3.78
N ARG A 218 -2.57 -12.07 -2.91
CA ARG A 218 -3.08 -12.35 -1.55
C ARG A 218 -2.17 -13.31 -0.79
N ASP A 219 -0.87 -13.05 -0.88
CA ASP A 219 0.17 -13.91 -0.30
C ASP A 219 0.21 -13.73 1.22
N ASP A 220 -0.27 -14.73 1.96
CA ASP A 220 -0.23 -14.80 3.42
C ASP A 220 0.86 -15.73 3.96
N SER A 221 1.87 -16.07 3.14
CA SER A 221 2.97 -16.94 3.54
C SER A 221 3.80 -16.39 4.71
N ASN A 222 3.76 -15.07 4.94
CA ASN A 222 4.37 -14.40 6.06
C ASN A 222 3.31 -13.72 6.95
N PRO A 223 2.80 -14.41 7.99
CA PRO A 223 1.76 -13.88 8.89
C PRO A 223 2.16 -12.62 9.67
N LYS A 224 3.46 -12.31 9.77
CA LYS A 224 3.98 -11.07 10.39
C LYS A 224 3.96 -9.86 9.45
N TYR A 225 3.71 -10.10 8.16
CA TYR A 225 3.63 -9.06 7.14
C TYR A 225 2.24 -8.94 6.54
N ALA A 226 1.59 -10.05 6.19
CA ALA A 226 0.24 -10.04 5.65
C ALA A 226 -0.54 -11.29 6.07
N ARG A 227 -1.85 -11.14 6.27
CA ARG A 227 -2.77 -12.27 6.48
C ARG A 227 -4.20 -11.92 6.12
N MET A 228 -4.97 -12.95 5.79
CA MET A 228 -6.42 -12.86 5.73
C MET A 228 -7.01 -12.92 7.16
N VAL A 229 -7.75 -11.88 7.54
CA VAL A 229 -8.43 -11.77 8.83
C VAL A 229 -9.92 -12.02 8.62
N SER A 230 -10.50 -12.99 9.33
CA SER A 230 -11.91 -13.33 9.14
C SER A 230 -12.86 -12.30 9.77
N ILE A 231 -14.11 -12.25 9.29
CA ILE A 231 -15.12 -11.35 9.87
C ILE A 231 -15.36 -11.67 11.35
N GLU A 232 -15.34 -12.94 11.73
CA GLU A 232 -15.51 -13.37 13.12
C GLU A 232 -14.36 -12.89 14.03
N GLU A 233 -13.13 -12.82 13.52
CA GLU A 233 -11.98 -12.26 14.24
C GLU A 233 -12.10 -10.73 14.37
N ILE A 234 -12.64 -10.06 13.35
CA ILE A 234 -12.90 -8.62 13.35
C ILE A 234 -14.00 -8.28 14.35
N GLU A 235 -15.09 -9.05 14.39
CA GLU A 235 -16.18 -8.91 15.34
C GLU A 235 -15.71 -9.03 16.79
N LYS A 236 -14.84 -10.02 17.08
CA LYS A 236 -14.23 -10.18 18.42
C LYS A 236 -13.35 -9.00 18.84
N ASN A 237 -12.87 -8.22 17.88
CA ASN A 237 -12.07 -7.02 18.10
C ASN A 237 -12.93 -5.74 18.09
N ASP A 238 -14.25 -5.84 18.28
CA ASP A 238 -15.20 -4.72 18.25
C ASP A 238 -15.15 -3.95 16.91
N PHE A 239 -14.87 -4.66 15.82
CA PHE A 239 -14.62 -4.08 14.51
C PHE A 239 -13.49 -3.04 14.53
N ASN A 240 -12.49 -3.18 15.38
CA ASN A 240 -11.34 -2.28 15.41
C ASN A 240 -10.27 -2.73 14.42
N LEU A 241 -10.14 -2.04 13.28
CA LEU A 241 -9.24 -2.41 12.18
C LEU A 241 -7.76 -2.01 12.40
N ASN A 242 -7.34 -1.70 13.64
CA ASN A 242 -5.93 -1.42 13.93
C ASN A 242 -5.06 -2.64 13.63
N ILE A 243 -4.13 -2.49 12.68
CA ILE A 243 -3.24 -3.57 12.20
C ILE A 243 -2.56 -4.38 13.32
N PRO A 244 -2.01 -3.77 14.41
CA PRO A 244 -1.36 -4.52 15.48
C PRO A 244 -2.26 -5.49 16.26
N ARG A 245 -3.60 -5.42 16.08
CA ARG A 245 -4.55 -6.37 16.67
C ARG A 245 -4.60 -7.70 15.92
N TYR A 246 -4.14 -7.71 14.68
CA TYR A 246 -4.24 -8.85 13.77
C TYR A 246 -2.88 -9.34 13.30
N ILE A 247 -1.92 -8.42 13.09
CA ILE A 247 -0.57 -8.73 12.64
C ILE A 247 0.40 -8.36 13.75
N ASP A 248 1.05 -9.37 14.33
CA ASP A 248 2.16 -9.17 15.24
C ASP A 248 3.47 -9.06 14.43
N SER A 249 3.81 -7.83 14.08
CA SER A 249 5.05 -7.48 13.38
C SER A 249 6.26 -7.34 14.30
N GLN A 250 6.14 -7.64 15.59
CA GLN A 250 7.29 -7.58 16.50
C GLN A 250 8.36 -8.58 16.06
N GLN A 251 9.60 -8.08 16.00
CA GLN A 251 10.76 -8.95 15.82
C GLN A 251 10.88 -9.81 17.08
N ALA A 252 11.04 -11.12 16.89
CA ALA A 252 11.33 -11.99 18.02
C ALA A 252 12.65 -11.53 18.62
N GLU A 253 12.69 -11.31 19.93
CA GLU A 253 13.94 -10.98 20.61
C GLU A 253 14.97 -12.09 20.37
N ASP A 254 16.23 -11.70 20.17
CA ASP A 254 17.34 -12.65 20.10
C ASP A 254 17.39 -13.44 21.40
N ILE A 255 16.99 -14.71 21.32
CA ILE A 255 16.96 -15.59 22.49
C ILE A 255 18.41 -15.92 22.88
N GLN A 256 18.87 -15.32 23.97
CA GLN A 256 20.18 -15.61 24.53
C GLN A 256 20.25 -17.05 25.04
N ASP A 257 21.15 -17.87 24.48
CA ASP A 257 21.35 -19.25 24.91
C ASP A 257 22.44 -19.34 25.97
N ILE A 258 22.05 -19.41 27.25
CA ILE A 258 22.98 -19.45 28.39
C ILE A 258 23.96 -20.64 28.27
N GLU A 259 23.49 -21.79 27.79
CA GLU A 259 24.34 -22.98 27.69
C GLU A 259 25.29 -22.90 26.47
N GLY A 260 24.86 -22.30 25.37
CA GLY A 260 25.72 -21.88 24.26
C GLY A 260 26.85 -20.94 24.71
N HIS A 261 26.54 -19.97 25.56
CA HIS A 261 27.55 -19.05 26.11
C HIS A 261 28.55 -19.76 27.04
N LEU A 262 28.07 -20.69 27.88
CA LEU A 262 28.91 -21.37 28.86
C LEU A 262 29.75 -22.50 28.26
N LYS A 263 29.20 -23.27 27.31
CA LYS A 263 29.80 -24.50 26.78
C LYS A 263 30.21 -24.39 25.30
N GLY A 264 30.09 -23.21 24.70
CA GLY A 264 30.28 -23.00 23.25
C GLY A 264 29.16 -23.64 22.42
N GLY A 265 29.26 -23.55 21.09
CA GLY A 265 28.28 -24.13 20.15
C GLY A 265 27.11 -23.19 19.82
N ILE A 266 26.58 -23.35 18.61
CA ILE A 266 25.50 -22.55 18.02
C ILE A 266 24.20 -23.35 18.16
N PRO A 267 23.13 -22.80 18.78
CA PRO A 267 21.85 -23.49 18.89
C PRO A 267 21.33 -23.88 17.50
N ARG A 268 20.94 -25.15 17.33
CA ARG A 268 20.43 -25.66 16.05
C ARG A 268 19.21 -24.87 15.57
N ARG A 269 18.36 -24.41 16.49
CA ARG A 269 17.19 -23.58 16.20
C ARG A 269 17.53 -22.28 15.47
N ASP A 270 18.65 -21.65 15.79
CA ASP A 270 19.04 -20.35 15.21
C ASP A 270 19.52 -20.56 13.77
N VAL A 271 20.21 -21.68 13.51
CA VAL A 271 20.57 -22.09 12.16
C VAL A 271 19.33 -22.52 11.36
N ASP A 272 18.40 -23.25 11.97
CA ASP A 272 17.14 -23.66 11.34
C ASP A 272 16.24 -22.46 11.01
N ALA A 273 16.29 -21.36 11.78
CA ALA A 273 15.54 -20.14 11.48
C ALA A 273 15.93 -19.49 10.13
N LEU A 274 17.11 -19.82 9.60
CA LEU A 274 17.59 -19.37 8.28
C LEU A 274 17.12 -20.28 7.12
N GLN A 275 16.10 -21.12 7.34
CA GLN A 275 15.63 -22.13 6.37
C GLN A 275 15.34 -21.59 4.96
N ALA A 276 14.84 -20.36 4.83
CA ALA A 276 14.57 -19.76 3.52
C ALA A 276 15.84 -19.69 2.65
N TYR A 277 17.00 -19.39 3.24
CA TYR A 277 18.28 -19.38 2.54
C TYR A 277 18.76 -20.80 2.22
N TRP A 278 18.52 -21.74 3.13
CA TRP A 278 18.90 -23.15 2.95
C TRP A 278 18.06 -23.86 1.89
N THR A 279 16.85 -23.40 1.61
CA THR A 279 16.04 -23.90 0.49
C THR A 279 16.68 -23.55 -0.86
N VAL A 280 17.37 -22.40 -0.95
CA VAL A 280 18.06 -21.97 -2.17
C VAL A 280 19.45 -22.59 -2.29
N CYS A 281 20.22 -22.60 -1.20
CA CYS A 281 21.60 -23.14 -1.17
C CYS A 281 21.74 -24.17 -0.02
N PRO A 282 21.23 -25.41 -0.19
CA PRO A 282 21.20 -26.40 0.89
C PRO A 282 22.58 -26.90 1.30
N GLN A 283 23.53 -26.98 0.37
CA GLN A 283 24.87 -27.51 0.64
C GLN A 283 25.76 -26.49 1.35
N VAL A 284 25.49 -25.19 1.19
CA VAL A 284 26.15 -24.12 1.97
C VAL A 284 25.97 -24.36 3.46
N ARG A 285 24.76 -24.79 3.89
CA ARG A 285 24.49 -25.11 5.30
C ARG A 285 25.42 -26.22 5.80
N GLN A 286 25.65 -27.25 5.00
CA GLN A 286 26.54 -28.38 5.35
C GLN A 286 28.01 -27.97 5.35
N ALA A 287 28.41 -27.04 4.47
CA ALA A 287 29.76 -26.51 4.40
C ALA A 287 30.10 -25.60 5.60
N LEU A 288 29.12 -24.87 6.14
CA LEU A 288 29.32 -23.92 7.23
C LEU A 288 29.16 -24.54 8.63
N PHE A 289 28.32 -25.55 8.79
CA PHE A 289 27.96 -26.09 10.10
C PHE A 289 28.17 -27.60 10.18
N LYS A 290 28.70 -28.07 11.31
CA LYS A 290 28.85 -29.49 11.65
C LYS A 290 28.13 -29.83 12.95
N ALA A 291 27.74 -31.10 13.08
CA ALA A 291 27.11 -31.59 14.30
C ALA A 291 28.07 -31.47 15.51
N SER A 292 27.54 -31.02 16.64
CA SER A 292 28.23 -30.93 17.92
C SER A 292 27.47 -31.76 18.96
N ARG A 293 27.19 -31.19 20.13
CA ARG A 293 26.31 -31.78 21.16
C ARG A 293 24.83 -31.78 20.74
N PRO A 294 23.97 -32.62 21.35
CA PRO A 294 22.53 -32.63 21.06
C PRO A 294 21.92 -31.22 21.17
N GLY A 295 21.28 -30.76 20.10
CA GLY A 295 20.67 -29.43 20.01
C GLY A 295 21.60 -28.30 19.54
N TYR A 296 22.88 -28.55 19.31
CA TYR A 296 23.86 -27.52 18.91
C TYR A 296 24.71 -27.95 17.70
N LEU A 297 25.23 -26.94 17.01
CA LEU A 297 26.11 -27.05 15.86
C LEU A 297 27.41 -26.28 16.12
N ASP A 298 28.51 -26.72 15.53
CA ASP A 298 29.75 -25.95 15.51
C ASP A 298 29.99 -25.41 14.10
N LEU A 299 30.76 -24.33 14.00
CA LEU A 299 31.27 -23.90 12.70
C LEU A 299 32.22 -24.98 12.17
N ALA A 300 32.00 -25.41 10.93
CA ALA A 300 32.91 -26.26 10.20
C ALA A 300 34.16 -25.48 9.73
N VAL A 301 34.03 -24.16 9.61
CA VAL A 301 35.08 -23.24 9.16
C VAL A 301 35.43 -22.21 10.23
N ALA A 302 36.64 -21.62 10.13
CA ALA A 302 37.02 -20.51 10.98
C ALA A 302 36.09 -19.30 10.76
N LYS A 303 35.87 -18.46 11.78
CA LYS A 303 34.97 -17.29 11.69
C LYS A 303 35.32 -16.34 10.53
N GLN A 304 36.61 -16.17 10.25
CA GLN A 304 37.11 -15.33 9.17
C GLN A 304 36.84 -15.94 7.78
N ALA A 305 36.70 -17.26 7.71
CA ALA A 305 36.47 -18.00 6.46
C ALA A 305 34.99 -18.15 6.10
N ILE A 306 34.05 -17.80 6.98
CA ILE A 306 32.59 -17.90 6.71
C ILE A 306 32.22 -17.17 5.42
N LYS A 307 32.65 -15.91 5.27
CA LYS A 307 32.35 -15.11 4.06
C LYS A 307 32.99 -15.72 2.80
N PRO A 308 34.30 -16.01 2.76
CA PRO A 308 34.91 -16.72 1.63
C PRO A 308 34.19 -18.02 1.27
N THR A 309 33.95 -18.90 2.25
CA THR A 309 33.27 -20.19 2.03
C THR A 309 31.87 -20.00 1.46
N LEU A 310 31.13 -18.97 1.88
CA LEU A 310 29.82 -18.66 1.32
C LEU A 310 29.92 -18.16 -0.14
N TYR A 311 30.75 -17.15 -0.40
CA TYR A 311 30.86 -16.51 -1.71
C TYR A 311 31.48 -17.40 -2.78
N GLU A 312 32.37 -18.31 -2.39
CA GLU A 312 33.04 -19.26 -3.29
C GLU A 312 32.26 -20.58 -3.44
N HIS A 313 31.18 -20.78 -2.68
CA HIS A 313 30.42 -22.03 -2.74
C HIS A 313 29.75 -22.18 -4.12
N PRO A 314 29.87 -23.35 -4.80
CA PRO A 314 29.33 -23.54 -6.15
C PRO A 314 27.85 -23.21 -6.30
N GLU A 315 27.02 -23.57 -5.31
CA GLU A 315 25.58 -23.21 -5.32
C GLU A 315 25.35 -21.70 -5.26
N PHE A 316 26.12 -20.99 -4.43
CA PHE A 316 25.99 -19.54 -4.27
C PHE A 316 26.45 -18.83 -5.55
N VAL A 317 27.57 -19.26 -6.12
CA VAL A 317 28.09 -18.75 -7.40
C VAL A 317 27.07 -18.99 -8.52
N THR A 318 26.53 -20.19 -8.65
CA THR A 318 25.51 -20.53 -9.65
C THR A 318 24.25 -19.67 -9.51
N PHE A 319 23.80 -19.43 -8.28
CA PHE A 319 22.66 -18.56 -8.00
C PHE A 319 22.93 -17.11 -8.42
N ILE A 320 24.10 -16.56 -8.06
CA ILE A 320 24.50 -15.20 -8.44
C ILE A 320 24.67 -15.08 -9.97
N ASP A 321 25.26 -16.06 -10.62
CA ASP A 321 25.43 -16.08 -12.08
C ASP A 321 24.07 -16.12 -12.79
N GLY A 322 23.13 -16.91 -12.29
CA GLY A 322 21.75 -16.94 -12.80
C GLY A 322 21.03 -15.59 -12.64
N MET A 323 21.16 -14.96 -11.47
CA MET A 323 20.62 -13.62 -11.23
C MET A 323 21.26 -12.56 -12.15
N ASN A 324 22.58 -12.63 -12.34
CA ASN A 324 23.31 -11.72 -13.22
C ASN A 324 22.95 -11.92 -14.69
N ALA A 325 22.73 -13.15 -15.13
CA ALA A 325 22.26 -13.46 -16.49
C ALA A 325 20.85 -12.87 -16.72
N LEU A 326 19.91 -13.11 -15.80
CA LEU A 326 18.57 -12.51 -15.87
C LEU A 326 18.62 -10.98 -15.90
N PHE A 327 19.50 -10.38 -15.07
CA PHE A 327 19.71 -8.94 -15.08
C PHE A 327 20.34 -8.45 -16.39
N ALA A 328 21.28 -9.19 -16.97
CA ALA A 328 21.90 -8.86 -18.25
C ALA A 328 20.87 -8.90 -19.39
N ASP A 329 20.02 -9.93 -19.43
CA ASP A 329 18.94 -10.07 -20.40
C ASP A 329 17.89 -8.96 -20.28
N TRP A 330 17.51 -8.60 -19.04
CA TRP A 330 16.66 -7.44 -18.78
C TRP A 330 17.35 -6.16 -19.23
N ARG A 331 18.62 -5.95 -18.85
CA ARG A 331 19.39 -4.75 -19.20
C ARG A 331 19.51 -4.59 -20.71
N GLU A 332 19.77 -5.66 -21.47
CA GLU A 332 19.87 -5.60 -22.93
C GLU A 332 18.55 -5.17 -23.56
N ARG A 333 17.44 -5.84 -23.18
CA ARG A 333 16.08 -5.48 -23.63
C ARG A 333 15.74 -4.03 -23.31
N THR A 334 15.91 -3.63 -22.05
CA THR A 334 15.59 -2.27 -21.59
C THR A 334 16.50 -1.23 -22.24
N THR A 335 17.77 -1.53 -22.47
CA THR A 335 18.71 -0.59 -23.13
C THR A 335 18.31 -0.34 -24.58
N GLN A 336 17.86 -1.35 -25.31
CA GLN A 336 17.35 -1.18 -26.68
C GLN A 336 16.13 -0.25 -26.69
N THR A 337 15.17 -0.47 -25.78
CA THR A 337 13.99 0.38 -25.61
C THR A 337 14.38 1.82 -25.26
N LEU A 338 15.24 2.02 -24.25
CA LEU A 338 15.66 3.34 -23.79
C LEU A 338 16.45 4.13 -24.85
N LYS A 339 17.29 3.48 -25.66
CA LYS A 339 18.02 4.13 -26.75
C LYS A 339 17.13 4.49 -27.94
N GLY A 340 15.96 3.86 -28.07
CA GLY A 340 14.97 4.14 -29.11
C GLY A 340 14.06 5.34 -28.81
N LEU A 341 14.17 5.94 -27.62
CA LEU A 341 13.32 7.06 -27.21
C LEU A 341 13.63 8.34 -28.00
N GLN A 342 12.60 8.89 -28.65
CA GLN A 342 12.69 10.15 -29.41
C GLN A 342 12.36 11.37 -28.54
N THR A 343 12.67 12.58 -29.04
CA THR A 343 12.52 13.86 -28.32
C THR A 343 11.09 14.17 -27.84
N ASN A 344 10.07 13.49 -28.37
CA ASN A 344 8.67 13.60 -27.96
C ASN A 344 8.17 12.40 -27.14
N CYS A 345 9.06 11.53 -26.63
CA CYS A 345 8.65 10.41 -25.79
C CYS A 345 8.10 10.92 -24.44
N HIS A 346 7.11 10.22 -23.89
CA HIS A 346 6.61 10.44 -22.54
C HIS A 346 7.32 9.46 -21.59
N PRO A 347 8.36 9.88 -20.83
CA PRO A 347 9.23 8.93 -20.13
C PRO A 347 8.53 8.13 -19.01
N LYS A 348 7.40 8.65 -18.51
CA LYS A 348 6.59 8.01 -17.46
C LYS A 348 5.91 6.72 -17.93
N THR A 349 5.56 6.60 -19.21
CA THR A 349 4.88 5.42 -19.76
C THR A 349 5.83 4.25 -19.99
N GLU A 350 7.12 4.53 -20.24
CA GLU A 350 8.14 3.54 -20.61
C GLU A 350 8.85 2.92 -19.39
N ALA A 351 8.75 3.55 -18.21
CA ALA A 351 9.44 3.11 -16.98
C ALA A 351 8.73 1.98 -16.21
N HIS A 352 7.58 1.50 -16.70
CA HIS A 352 6.74 0.49 -16.05
C HIS A 352 6.74 -0.88 -16.76
N HIS A 353 7.57 -1.05 -17.80
CA HIS A 353 7.67 -2.29 -18.59
C HIS A 353 8.91 -3.13 -18.24
#